data_AF-A0A953C4P4-F1
#
_entry.id   AF-A0A953C4P4-F1
#
_cell.length_a   1.000
_cell.length_b   1.000
_cell.length_c   1.000
_cell.angle_alpha   90.00
_cell.angle_beta   90.00
_cell.angle_gamma   90.00
#
_symmetry.space_group_name_H-M   'P 1'
#
loop_
_entity.id
_entity.type
_entity.pdbx_description
1 polymer ?
#
loop_
_entity_poly.entity_id
_entity_poly.type
_entity_poly.pdbx_seq_one_letter_code
_entity_poly.pdbx_strand_id
1 'polypeptide(L)' 'MVPEASIVECGCGERYERREVKLPIKDIGVFECYGCGARLEIWSGRAVPTFRRLESSQTQSKRA' A
#
# COMPACT_ATOMS: atom_id res chain seq x y z
N MET A 1 -10.12 -1.44 17.00
CA MET A 1 -9.72 -0.37 16.06
C MET A 1 -9.41 -1.05 14.74
N VAL A 2 -10.26 -0.84 13.73
CA VAL A 2 -10.11 -1.45 12.40
C VAL A 2 -8.98 -0.70 11.70
N PRO A 3 -7.98 -1.38 11.09
CA PRO A 3 -6.97 -0.68 10.31
C PRO A 3 -7.69 0.08 9.17
N GLU A 4 -7.57 1.40 9.17
CA GLU A 4 -8.14 2.26 8.13
C GLU A 4 -7.51 1.88 6.78
N ALA A 5 -8.29 1.17 5.97
CA ALA A 5 -7.95 0.90 4.59
C ALA A 5 -8.36 2.11 3.76
N SER A 6 -7.38 2.74 3.10
CA SER A 6 -7.60 3.89 2.21
C SER A 6 -7.30 3.50 0.77
N ILE A 7 -8.05 4.04 -0.18
CA ILE A 7 -7.77 3.82 -1.61
C ILE A 7 -6.89 4.97 -2.09
N VAL A 8 -5.73 4.62 -2.66
CA VAL A 8 -4.77 5.55 -3.26
C VAL A 8 -4.83 5.38 -4.77
N GLU A 9 -5.07 6.47 -5.48
CA GLU A 9 -5.18 6.48 -6.94
C GLU A 9 -3.98 7.22 -7.52
N CYS A 10 -3.32 6.59 -8.48
CA CYS A 10 -2.27 7.22 -9.25
C CYS A 10 -2.88 8.02 -10.40
N GLY A 11 -2.27 9.15 -10.75
CA GLY A 11 -2.66 9.94 -11.92
C GLY A 11 -2.57 9.19 -13.26
N CYS A 12 -1.89 8.03 -13.31
CA CYS A 12 -1.89 7.14 -14.48
C CYS A 12 -3.17 6.29 -14.62
N GLY A 13 -4.05 6.28 -13.62
CA GLY A 13 -5.29 5.49 -13.59
C GLY A 13 -5.22 4.20 -12.76
N GLU A 14 -4.07 3.88 -12.16
CA GLU A 14 -3.96 2.73 -11.25
C GLU A 14 -4.48 3.02 -9.84
N ARG A 15 -5.08 2.02 -9.21
CA ARG A 15 -5.66 2.13 -7.87
C ARG A 15 -5.04 1.09 -6.94
N TYR A 16 -4.74 1.51 -5.72
CA TYR A 16 -4.12 0.68 -4.68
C TYR A 16 -4.91 0.80 -3.39
N GLU A 17 -5.20 -0.33 -2.76
CA GLU A 17 -5.67 -0.36 -1.38
C GLU A 17 -4.45 -0.25 -0.47
N ARG A 18 -4.36 0.89 0.23
CA ARG A 18 -3.37 1.17 1.25
C ARG A 18 -3.91 0.72 2.60
N ARG A 19 -3.13 -0.09 3.32
CA ARG A 19 -3.39 -0.45 4.72
C ARG A 19 -2.16 -0.19 5.56
N GLU A 20 -2.34 0.30 6.77
CA GLU A 20 -1.23 0.49 7.69
C GLU A 20 -1.01 -0.75 8.56
N VAL A 21 0.23 -1.20 8.68
CA VAL A 21 0.65 -2.23 9.64
C VAL A 21 1.71 -1.68 10.58
N LYS A 22 1.68 -2.08 11.84
CA LYS A 22 2.67 -1.65 12.84
C LYS A 22 3.77 -2.70 12.97
N LEU A 23 4.98 -2.37 12.54
CA LEU A 23 6.15 -3.23 12.69
C LEU A 23 6.85 -3.01 14.05
N PRO A 24 7.52 -4.05 14.59
CA PRO A 24 8.30 -3.93 15.83
C PRO A 24 9.56 -3.05 15.63
N ILE A 25 10.03 -2.95 14.39
CA ILE A 25 11.17 -2.12 13.98
C ILE A 25 10.70 -0.88 13.22
N LYS A 26 11.57 0.13 13.14
CA LYS A 26 11.35 1.26 12.23
C LYS A 26 11.70 0.83 10.82
N ASP A 27 10.84 1.17 9.87
CA ASP A 27 11.03 0.98 8.46
C ASP A 27 10.84 2.32 7.74
N ILE A 28 11.62 2.54 6.70
CA ILE A 28 11.59 3.75 5.89
C ILE A 28 11.56 3.29 4.45
N GLY A 29 10.54 3.73 3.72
CA GLY A 29 10.35 3.30 2.35
C GLY A 29 9.51 4.28 1.56
N VAL A 30 9.47 4.01 0.25
CA VAL A 30 8.64 4.70 -0.71
C VAL A 30 7.87 3.65 -1.50
N PHE A 31 6.61 3.94 -1.78
CA PHE A 31 5.81 3.16 -2.70
C PHE A 31 5.71 3.90 -4.02
N GLU A 32 6.16 3.23 -5.06
CA GLU A 32 6.11 3.71 -6.43
C GLU A 32 5.00 2.96 -7.17
N CYS A 33 4.24 3.69 -7.97
CA CYS A 33 3.20 3.13 -8.82
C CYS A 33 3.82 2.13 -9.79
N TYR A 34 3.27 0.91 -9.86
CA TYR A 34 3.85 -0.17 -10.67
C TYR A 34 3.80 0.08 -12.18
N GLY A 35 2.85 0.88 -12.68
CA GLY A 35 2.68 1.14 -14.10
C GLY A 35 3.41 2.39 -14.60
N CYS A 36 3.48 3.47 -13.81
CA CYS A 36 4.16 4.70 -14.25
C CYS A 36 5.43 5.04 -13.46
N GLY A 37 5.74 4.33 -12.37
CA GLY A 37 6.89 4.60 -11.51
C GLY A 37 6.77 5.87 -10.66
N ALA A 38 5.61 6.55 -10.67
CA ALA A 38 5.41 7.74 -9.86
C ALA A 38 5.42 7.40 -8.36
N ARG A 39 6.11 8.20 -7.57
CA ARG A 39 6.12 8.08 -6.10
C ARG A 39 4.76 8.46 -5.56
N LEU A 40 4.04 7.49 -4.99
CA LEU A 40 2.71 7.71 -4.43
C LEU A 40 2.78 8.07 -2.95
N GLU A 41 3.65 7.41 -2.20
CA GLU A 41 3.73 7.64 -0.76
C GLU A 41 5.11 7.32 -0.20
N ILE A 42 5.50 8.04 0.84
CA ILE A 42 6.75 7.84 1.59
C ILE A 42 6.38 7.72 3.06
N TRP A 43 7.01 6.77 3.75
CA TRP A 43 6.84 6.60 5.20
C TRP A 43 8.18 6.53 5.90
N SER A 44 8.15 6.88 7.17
CA SER A 44 9.29 6.72 8.07
C SER A 44 8.77 6.49 9.47
N GLY A 45 8.89 5.26 9.97
CA GLY A 45 8.46 4.93 11.32
C GLY A 45 8.13 3.48 11.52
N ARG A 46 7.38 3.19 12.59
CA ARG A 46 6.88 1.83 12.87
C ARG A 46 5.54 1.55 12.18
N ALA A 47 4.84 2.60 11.75
CA ALA A 47 3.64 2.51 10.93
C ALA A 47 4.07 2.39 9.47
N VAL A 48 3.95 1.19 8.92
CA VAL A 48 4.37 0.85 7.57
C VAL A 48 3.14 0.64 6.71
N PRO A 49 2.94 1.45 5.66
CA PRO A 49 1.87 1.23 4.72
C PRO A 49 2.18 0.02 3.83
N THR A 50 1.14 -0.77 3.57
CA THR A 50 1.14 -1.88 2.64
C THR A 50 0.17 -1.56 1.54
N PHE A 51 0.59 -1.77 0.29
CA PHE A 51 -0.19 -1.43 -0.89
C PHE A 51 -0.56 -2.70 -1.61
N ARG A 52 -1.85 -2.83 -1.90
CA ARG A 52 -2.39 -3.91 -2.71
C ARG A 52 -3.02 -3.31 -3.95
N ARG A 53 -2.53 -3.68 -5.13
CA ARG A 53 -3.11 -3.26 -6.41
C ARG A 53 -4.56 -3.76 -6.49
N LEU A 54 -5.47 -2.82 -6.75
CA LEU A 54 -6.87 -3.09 -7.02
C LEU A 54 -7.02 -3.28 -8.53
N GLU A 55 -6.41 -4.33 -9.08
CA GLU A 55 -6.85 -4.83 -10.38
C GLU A 55 -8.21 -5.49 -10.17
N SER A 56 -9.11 -5.34 -11.13
CA SER A 56 -10.43 -5.96 -11.14
C SER A 56 -10.34 -7.49 -11.27
N SER A 57 -9.60 -8.18 -10.42
CA SER A 57 -9.71 -9.62 -10.23
C SER A 57 -9.11 -10.06 -8.89
N GLN A 58 -9.90 -10.88 -8.20
CA GLN A 58 -9.62 -11.51 -6.91
C GLN A 58 -8.21 -12.10 -6.82
N THR A 59 -7.62 -12.06 -5.62
CA THR A 59 -7.05 -13.24 -4.92
C THR A 59 -6.47 -12.74 -3.60
N GLN A 60 -7.30 -12.73 -2.55
CA GLN A 60 -6.80 -12.62 -1.18
C GLN A 60 -6.13 -13.96 -0.86
N SER A 61 -4.84 -14.09 -1.19
CA SER A 61 -4.02 -15.21 -0.71
C SER A 61 -3.85 -15.07 0.79
N LYS A 62 -4.79 -15.67 1.55
CA LYS A 62 -4.53 -16.13 2.91
C LYS A 62 -3.44 -17.21 2.80
N ARG A 63 -2.26 -16.95 3.38
CA ARG A 63 -1.26 -17.98 3.65
C ARG A 63 -1.46 -18.53 5.06
N ALA A 64 -1.29 -19.85 5.16
CA ALA A 64 -1.22 -20.73 6.34
C ALA A 64 -2.56 -21.20 6.92
#